data_AF-G2TJ21-F1
#
_entry.id   AF-G2TJ21-F1
#
_cell.length_a   1.000
_cell.length_b   1.000
_cell.length_c   1.000
_cell.angle_alpha   90.00
_cell.angle_beta   90.00
_cell.angle_gamma   90.00
#
_symmetry.space_group_name_H-M   'P 1'
#
loop_
_entity.id
_entity.type
_entity.pdbx_description
1 polymer ?
#
loop_
_entity_poly.entity_id
_entity_poly.type
_entity_poly.pdbx_seq_one_letter_code
_entity_poly.pdbx_strand_id
1 'polypeptide(L)'
;MTVAEVISEKKYGSLARSVNEMIARLVSVPWYSNAGRENPYAEQKIKEFAACFGTRKLDVKWISKEKLGDTAKQLTFEGCELWNVLKDIPDQLKVKIDAQGKGKILEDVVYKMPEAIFHRTFDQAFAIFGDRETVQFLIGHALYISLLYCLYELAEKENPVSFLLDILEAGNIPLGPDGNIFYLV
;
A
#
# COMPACT_ATOMS: atom_id res chain seq x y z
N MET A 1 5.70 5.19 20.07
CA MET A 1 5.83 3.81 20.59
C MET A 1 6.92 3.13 19.79
N THR A 2 7.93 2.58 20.45
CA THR A 2 8.84 1.61 19.82
C THR A 2 7.98 0.43 19.38
N VAL A 3 7.93 0.15 18.08
CA VAL A 3 7.27 -1.07 17.59
C VAL A 3 8.08 -2.22 18.18
N ALA A 4 7.46 -3.02 19.05
CA ALA A 4 8.07 -4.23 19.57
C ALA A 4 8.54 -5.09 18.39
N GLU A 5 9.62 -5.87 18.57
CA GLU A 5 10.16 -6.76 17.55
C GLU A 5 9.06 -7.67 16.97
N VAL A 6 8.50 -7.30 15.80
CA VAL A 6 7.37 -8.00 15.18
C VAL A 6 7.87 -9.33 14.60
N ILE A 7 8.99 -9.28 13.90
CA ILE A 7 9.69 -10.42 13.32
C ILE A 7 10.96 -10.71 14.12
N SER A 8 11.20 -11.98 14.45
CA SER A 8 12.32 -12.35 15.33
C SER A 8 13.68 -12.19 14.64
N GLU A 9 14.50 -11.25 15.09
CA GLU A 9 15.92 -11.06 14.76
C GLU A 9 16.76 -12.25 15.20
N LYS A 10 16.41 -12.90 16.32
CA LYS A 10 17.05 -14.16 16.73
C LYS A 10 16.87 -15.27 15.67
N LYS A 11 15.72 -15.29 14.98
CA LYS A 11 15.38 -16.32 13.99
C LYS A 11 15.93 -16.00 12.59
N TYR A 12 15.93 -14.73 12.18
CA TYR A 12 16.26 -14.34 10.79
C TYR A 12 17.40 -13.31 10.66
N GLY A 13 18.07 -12.94 11.75
CA GLY A 13 19.21 -12.04 11.73
C GLY A 13 18.88 -10.65 11.18
N SER A 14 19.79 -10.09 10.38
CA SER A 14 19.66 -8.75 9.77
C SER A 14 18.44 -8.60 8.87
N LEU A 15 17.95 -9.70 8.27
CA LEU A 15 16.75 -9.65 7.45
C LEU A 15 15.52 -9.30 8.29
N ALA A 16 15.37 -9.89 9.49
CA ALA A 16 14.28 -9.53 10.41
C ALA A 16 14.37 -8.07 10.87
N ARG A 17 15.57 -7.53 11.07
CA ARG A 17 15.74 -6.11 11.40
C ARG A 17 15.19 -5.20 10.31
N SER A 18 15.59 -5.46 9.06
CA SER A 18 15.07 -4.72 7.90
C SER A 18 13.55 -4.82 7.82
N VAL A 19 12.96 -6.00 8.06
CA VAL A 19 11.49 -6.14 8.11
C VAL A 19 10.86 -5.37 9.26
N ASN A 20 11.45 -5.37 10.45
CA ASN A 20 10.92 -4.60 11.58
C ASN A 20 10.97 -3.09 11.31
N GLU A 21 12.01 -2.58 10.65
CA GLU A 21 12.10 -1.18 10.22
C GLU A 21 10.99 -0.82 9.22
N MET A 22 10.72 -1.71 8.26
CA MET A 22 9.59 -1.54 7.33
C MET A 22 8.25 -1.49 8.06
N ILE A 23 7.98 -2.44 8.96
CA ILE A 23 6.73 -2.49 9.72
C ILE A 23 6.61 -1.26 10.62
N ALA A 24 7.73 -0.79 11.20
CA ALA A 24 7.72 0.44 12.00
C ALA A 24 7.35 1.68 11.19
N ARG A 25 7.80 1.78 9.93
CA ARG A 25 7.36 2.82 8.98
C ARG A 25 5.85 2.74 8.75
N LEU A 26 5.33 1.55 8.41
CA LEU A 26 3.90 1.32 8.16
C LEU A 26 3.01 1.62 9.37
N VAL A 27 3.45 1.21 10.57
CA VAL A 27 2.74 1.51 11.83
C VAL A 27 2.70 3.00 12.11
N SER A 28 3.68 3.77 11.63
CA SER A 28 3.79 5.20 11.88
C SER A 28 2.94 6.07 10.94
N VAL A 29 2.44 5.50 9.84
CA VAL A 29 1.64 6.20 8.83
C VAL A 29 0.45 6.95 9.48
N PRO A 30 0.26 8.25 9.20
CA PRO A 30 -0.88 9.04 9.65
C PRO A 30 -2.09 8.77 8.73
N TRP A 31 -2.55 7.51 8.72
CA TRP A 31 -3.55 6.99 7.80
C TRP A 31 -4.68 7.99 7.54
N TYR A 32 -4.90 8.35 6.28
CA TYR A 32 -6.08 9.11 5.83
C TYR A 32 -6.25 10.52 6.44
N SER A 33 -5.28 11.02 7.19
CA SER A 33 -5.38 12.30 7.92
C SER A 33 -5.64 13.53 7.03
N ASN A 34 -5.35 13.43 5.73
CA ASN A 34 -5.61 14.44 4.72
C ASN A 34 -6.58 13.97 3.62
N ALA A 35 -7.41 12.95 3.88
CA ALA A 35 -8.39 12.47 2.92
C ALA A 35 -9.33 13.59 2.43
N GLY A 36 -9.43 13.71 1.11
CA GLY A 36 -10.18 14.70 0.35
C GLY A 36 -9.41 16.00 0.08
N ARG A 37 -8.15 16.11 0.50
CA ARG A 37 -7.33 17.32 0.31
C ARG A 37 -6.32 17.13 -0.80
N GLU A 38 -6.46 17.95 -1.85
CA GLU A 38 -5.51 17.97 -2.95
C GLU A 38 -4.10 18.26 -2.46
N ASN A 39 -3.16 17.48 -2.97
CA ASN A 39 -1.75 17.55 -2.60
C ASN A 39 -0.88 17.33 -3.85
N PRO A 40 -0.25 18.38 -4.41
CA PRO A 40 0.58 18.25 -5.60
C PRO A 40 1.71 17.21 -5.44
N TYR A 41 2.20 17.00 -4.21
CA TYR A 41 3.17 15.95 -3.91
C TYR A 41 2.61 14.56 -4.21
N ALA A 42 1.36 14.29 -3.81
CA ALA A 42 0.73 13.00 -4.07
C ALA A 42 0.52 12.74 -5.56
N GLU A 43 0.14 13.76 -6.33
CA GLU A 43 0.03 13.62 -7.79
C GLU A 43 1.38 13.29 -8.45
N GLN A 44 2.44 13.97 -8.02
CA GLN A 44 3.79 13.70 -8.51
C GLN A 44 4.18 12.25 -8.20
N LYS A 45 3.88 11.76 -6.99
CA LYS A 45 4.18 10.39 -6.59
C LYS A 45 3.44 9.33 -7.41
N ILE A 46 2.20 9.61 -7.82
CA ILE A 46 1.49 8.73 -8.76
C ILE A 46 2.16 8.71 -10.13
N LYS A 47 2.64 9.86 -10.63
CA LYS A 47 3.38 9.91 -11.90
C LYS A 47 4.70 9.15 -11.83
N GLU A 48 5.44 9.27 -10.72
CA GLU A 48 6.68 8.52 -10.45
C GLU A 48 6.40 7.00 -10.39
N PHE A 49 5.37 6.60 -9.63
CA PHE A 49 4.91 5.21 -9.56
C PHE A 49 4.58 4.63 -10.94
N ALA A 50 3.77 5.34 -11.72
CA ALA A 50 3.37 4.90 -13.06
C ALA A 50 4.56 4.82 -14.03
N ALA A 51 5.52 5.74 -13.91
CA ALA A 51 6.72 5.74 -14.74
C ALA A 51 7.59 4.49 -14.53
N CYS A 52 7.64 3.92 -13.32
CA CYS A 52 8.34 2.66 -13.05
C CYS A 52 7.83 1.47 -13.88
N PHE A 53 6.58 1.53 -14.33
CA PHE A 53 5.94 0.47 -15.13
C PHE A 53 5.78 0.85 -16.61
N GLY A 54 6.43 1.93 -17.05
CA GLY A 54 6.38 2.39 -18.44
C GLY A 54 5.07 3.07 -18.85
N THR A 55 4.12 3.26 -17.93
CA THR A 55 2.85 3.92 -18.20
C THR A 55 2.97 5.43 -17.98
N ARG A 56 3.20 6.19 -19.05
CA ARG A 56 3.39 7.66 -18.99
C ARG A 56 2.14 8.49 -19.25
N LYS A 57 1.03 7.87 -19.64
CA LYS A 57 -0.23 8.54 -20.02
C LYS A 57 -1.33 8.32 -18.96
N LEU A 58 -0.96 8.47 -17.69
CA LEU A 58 -1.89 8.30 -16.58
C LEU A 58 -2.33 9.69 -16.10
N ASP A 59 -3.63 9.98 -16.27
CA ASP A 59 -4.24 11.17 -15.72
C ASP A 59 -4.50 10.96 -14.23
N VAL A 60 -4.40 12.01 -13.43
CA VAL A 60 -4.70 11.95 -11.99
C VAL A 60 -5.98 12.72 -11.72
N LYS A 61 -6.89 12.11 -10.97
CA LYS A 61 -8.17 12.72 -10.61
C LYS A 61 -8.38 12.68 -9.12
N TRP A 62 -8.53 13.87 -8.53
CA TRP A 62 -8.96 14.01 -7.14
C TRP A 62 -10.46 13.80 -6.99
N ILE A 63 -10.84 13.09 -5.94
CA ILE A 63 -12.23 13.00 -5.49
C ILE A 63 -12.31 13.43 -4.03
N SER A 64 -13.48 13.91 -3.62
CA SER A 64 -13.71 14.21 -2.21
C SER A 64 -13.84 12.91 -1.41
N LYS A 65 -13.56 12.96 -0.11
CA LYS A 65 -13.66 11.80 0.77
C LYS A 65 -15.06 11.17 0.81
N GLU A 66 -16.11 11.98 0.61
CA GLU A 66 -17.51 11.54 0.57
C GLU A 66 -17.81 10.68 -0.66
N LYS A 67 -17.04 10.85 -1.75
CA LYS A 67 -17.18 10.07 -2.99
C LYS A 67 -16.34 8.79 -2.99
N LEU A 68 -15.53 8.56 -1.96
CA LEU A 68 -14.60 7.43 -1.93
C LEU A 68 -15.33 6.09 -2.05
N GLY A 69 -16.34 5.86 -1.19
CA GLY A 69 -17.09 4.60 -1.20
C GLY A 69 -17.77 4.30 -2.54
N ASP A 70 -18.40 5.30 -3.15
CA ASP A 70 -19.05 5.16 -4.46
C ASP A 70 -18.02 4.92 -5.57
N THR A 71 -16.90 5.65 -5.55
CA THR A 71 -15.84 5.49 -6.56
C THR A 71 -15.17 4.12 -6.44
N ALA A 72 -14.88 3.67 -5.23
CA ALA A 72 -14.26 2.36 -4.97
C ALA A 72 -15.10 1.20 -5.52
N LYS A 73 -16.43 1.29 -5.42
CA LYS A 73 -17.36 0.28 -5.97
C LYS A 73 -17.43 0.27 -7.49
N GLN A 74 -17.06 1.37 -8.13
CA GLN A 74 -17.11 1.53 -9.59
C GLN A 74 -15.78 1.18 -10.27
N LEU A 75 -14.70 0.97 -9.51
CA LEU A 75 -13.43 0.54 -10.08
C LEU A 75 -13.58 -0.84 -10.72
N THR A 76 -13.40 -0.90 -12.03
CA THR A 76 -13.43 -2.15 -12.81
C THR A 76 -12.03 -2.62 -13.17
N PHE A 77 -11.08 -1.68 -13.23
CA PHE A 77 -9.73 -1.87 -13.76
C PHE A 77 -9.71 -2.26 -15.25
N GLU A 78 -10.85 -2.21 -15.93
CA GLU A 78 -10.96 -2.53 -17.35
C GLU A 78 -10.24 -1.48 -18.19
N GLY A 79 -9.56 -1.94 -19.25
CA GLY A 79 -8.79 -1.06 -20.14
C GLY A 79 -7.59 -0.35 -19.48
N CYS A 80 -7.22 -0.72 -18.25
CA CYS A 80 -6.12 -0.10 -17.54
C CYS A 80 -4.77 -0.78 -17.85
N GLU A 81 -3.89 -0.08 -18.57
CA GLU A 81 -2.53 -0.56 -18.87
C GLU A 81 -1.71 -0.80 -17.61
N LEU A 82 -1.81 0.09 -16.62
CA LEU A 82 -1.09 -0.03 -15.35
C LEU A 82 -1.54 -1.29 -14.59
N TRP A 83 -2.85 -1.55 -14.51
CA TRP A 83 -3.37 -2.74 -13.85
C TRP A 83 -2.92 -4.05 -14.50
N ASN A 84 -2.85 -4.08 -15.84
CA ASN A 84 -2.37 -5.24 -16.58
C ASN A 84 -0.93 -5.64 -16.21
N VAL A 85 -0.12 -4.69 -15.76
CA VAL A 85 1.22 -4.95 -15.21
C VAL A 85 1.13 -5.31 -13.73
N LEU A 86 0.37 -4.55 -12.94
CA LEU A 86 0.35 -4.68 -11.48
C LEU A 86 -0.20 -6.02 -10.97
N LYS A 87 -1.21 -6.58 -11.64
CA LYS A 87 -1.94 -7.77 -11.16
C LYS A 87 -1.05 -9.01 -10.96
N ASP A 88 0.01 -9.16 -11.75
CA ASP A 88 0.89 -10.35 -11.72
C ASP A 88 2.10 -10.16 -10.80
N ILE A 89 2.35 -8.93 -10.32
CA ILE A 89 3.53 -8.59 -9.50
C ILE A 89 3.59 -9.38 -8.20
N PRO A 90 2.50 -9.52 -7.40
CA PRO A 90 2.56 -10.26 -6.14
C PRO A 90 3.09 -11.69 -6.31
N ASP A 91 2.61 -12.40 -7.34
CA ASP A 91 3.02 -13.77 -7.64
C ASP A 91 4.48 -13.83 -8.10
N GLN A 92 4.91 -12.90 -8.96
CA GLN A 92 6.31 -12.79 -9.39
C GLN A 92 7.26 -12.53 -8.21
N LEU A 93 6.88 -11.65 -7.29
CA LEU A 93 7.66 -11.37 -6.09
C LEU A 93 7.73 -12.60 -5.17
N LYS A 94 6.59 -13.28 -4.97
CA LYS A 94 6.54 -14.51 -4.17
C LYS A 94 7.49 -15.58 -4.71
N VAL A 95 7.46 -15.85 -6.02
CA VAL A 95 8.37 -16.82 -6.66
C VAL A 95 9.83 -16.45 -6.39
N LYS A 96 10.20 -15.17 -6.46
CA LYS A 96 11.57 -14.71 -6.19
C LYS A 96 11.95 -14.89 -4.71
N ILE A 97 11.06 -14.54 -3.78
CA ILE A 97 11.27 -14.69 -2.33
C ILE A 97 11.49 -16.16 -1.97
N ASP A 98 10.67 -17.05 -2.53
CA ASP A 98 10.78 -18.49 -2.30
C ASP A 98 12.09 -19.05 -2.86
N ALA A 99 12.50 -18.63 -4.05
CA ALA A 99 13.79 -19.00 -4.65
C ALA A 99 15.00 -18.52 -3.81
N GLN A 100 14.85 -17.44 -3.04
CA GLN A 100 15.86 -16.95 -2.10
C GLN A 100 15.80 -17.64 -0.73
N GLY A 101 14.91 -18.61 -0.53
CA GLY A 101 14.73 -19.31 0.75
C GLY A 101 14.07 -18.45 1.84
N LYS A 102 13.41 -17.34 1.46
CA LYS A 102 12.78 -16.38 2.38
C LYS A 102 11.29 -16.64 2.61
N GLY A 103 10.75 -17.77 2.17
CA GLY A 103 9.32 -18.10 2.34
C GLY A 103 8.84 -18.09 3.79
N LYS A 104 9.64 -18.58 4.75
CA LYS A 104 9.28 -18.59 6.17
C LYS A 104 9.15 -17.19 6.78
N ILE A 105 10.04 -16.27 6.42
CA ILE A 105 9.93 -14.89 6.92
C ILE A 105 8.73 -14.20 6.25
N LEU A 106 8.45 -14.49 4.98
CA LEU A 106 7.24 -14.00 4.32
C LEU A 106 5.97 -14.47 5.05
N GLU A 107 5.86 -15.74 5.43
CA GLU A 107 4.75 -16.24 6.24
C GLU A 107 4.59 -15.47 7.56
N ASP A 108 5.70 -15.22 8.26
CA ASP A 108 5.69 -14.43 9.49
C ASP A 108 5.24 -12.97 9.23
N VAL A 109 5.63 -12.36 8.10
CA VAL A 109 5.14 -11.03 7.70
C VAL A 109 3.64 -11.04 7.42
N VAL A 110 3.16 -11.99 6.62
CA VAL A 110 1.74 -12.09 6.25
C VAL A 110 0.85 -12.23 7.49
N TYR A 111 1.33 -12.90 8.54
CA TYR A 111 0.56 -13.06 9.77
C TYR A 111 0.65 -11.83 10.68
N LYS A 112 1.85 -11.28 10.89
CA LYS A 112 2.08 -10.31 11.96
C LYS A 112 2.00 -8.85 11.52
N MET A 113 2.30 -8.55 10.26
CA MET A 113 2.20 -7.19 9.75
C MET A 113 0.75 -6.68 9.81
N PRO A 114 -0.27 -7.45 9.37
CA PRO A 114 -1.65 -7.00 9.47
C PRO A 114 -2.06 -6.71 10.92
N GLU A 115 -1.70 -7.58 11.87
CA GLU A 115 -1.97 -7.36 13.30
C GLU A 115 -1.40 -6.02 13.80
N ALA A 116 -0.18 -5.67 13.37
CA ALA A 116 0.49 -4.44 13.80
C ALA A 116 -0.17 -3.17 13.25
N ILE A 117 -0.77 -3.20 12.07
CA ILE A 117 -1.33 -2.00 11.42
C ILE A 117 -2.85 -1.89 11.51
N PHE A 118 -3.55 -3.03 11.63
CA PHE A 118 -5.01 -3.12 11.50
C PHE A 118 -5.75 -2.14 12.41
N HIS A 119 -5.45 -2.15 13.72
CA HIS A 119 -6.20 -1.35 14.69
C HIS A 119 -6.10 0.15 14.40
N ARG A 120 -4.88 0.65 14.13
CA ARG A 120 -4.67 2.07 13.83
C ARG A 120 -5.35 2.47 12.53
N THR A 121 -5.25 1.64 11.50
CA THR A 121 -5.94 1.88 10.22
C THR A 121 -7.46 1.86 10.38
N PHE A 122 -8.00 0.88 11.13
CA PHE A 122 -9.43 0.76 11.42
C PHE A 122 -9.95 1.98 12.17
N ASP A 123 -9.31 2.36 13.28
CA ASP A 123 -9.76 3.47 14.13
C ASP A 123 -9.83 4.76 13.33
N GLN A 124 -8.82 5.00 12.49
CA GLN A 124 -8.71 6.21 11.69
C GLN A 124 -9.68 6.22 10.50
N ALA A 125 -9.86 5.08 9.82
CA ALA A 125 -10.88 4.94 8.78
C ALA A 125 -12.28 5.14 9.36
N PHE A 126 -12.58 4.51 10.49
CA PHE A 126 -13.87 4.63 11.15
C PHE A 126 -14.15 6.07 11.60
N ALA A 127 -13.16 6.75 12.18
CA ALA A 127 -13.31 8.13 12.63
C ALA A 127 -13.55 9.13 11.47
N ILE A 128 -12.98 8.89 10.29
CA ILE A 128 -13.07 9.82 9.15
C ILE A 128 -14.29 9.56 8.27
N PHE A 129 -14.59 8.29 7.98
CA PHE A 129 -15.59 7.89 6.99
C PHE A 129 -16.89 7.38 7.64
N GLY A 130 -16.78 6.64 8.75
CA GLY A 130 -17.92 6.15 9.54
C GLY A 130 -18.76 5.06 8.88
N ASP A 131 -18.78 4.95 7.55
CA ASP A 131 -19.54 3.92 6.85
C ASP A 131 -18.77 2.59 6.74
N ARG A 132 -19.47 1.50 7.02
CA ARG A 132 -18.86 0.16 7.16
C ARG A 132 -18.15 -0.30 5.88
N GLU A 133 -18.74 -0.06 4.72
CA GLU A 133 -18.22 -0.57 3.45
C GLU A 133 -16.93 0.14 3.04
N THR A 134 -16.88 1.47 3.16
CA THR A 134 -15.66 2.24 2.93
C THR A 134 -14.58 1.89 3.94
N VAL A 135 -14.92 1.75 5.22
CA VAL A 135 -13.97 1.35 6.25
C VAL A 135 -13.36 -0.03 5.93
N GLN A 136 -14.19 -1.00 5.53
CA GLN A 136 -13.71 -2.33 5.13
C GLN A 136 -12.79 -2.27 3.91
N PHE A 137 -13.17 -1.50 2.88
CA PHE A 137 -12.35 -1.29 1.69
C PHE A 137 -10.99 -0.67 2.05
N LEU A 138 -10.98 0.40 2.85
CA LEU A 138 -9.76 1.11 3.23
C LEU A 138 -8.78 0.25 4.01
N ILE A 139 -9.30 -0.58 4.92
CA ILE A 139 -8.45 -1.54 5.64
C ILE A 139 -7.83 -2.54 4.66
N GLY A 140 -8.63 -3.14 3.78
CA GLY A 140 -8.12 -4.06 2.76
C GLY A 140 -7.06 -3.41 1.87
N HIS A 141 -7.31 -2.17 1.46
CA HIS A 141 -6.39 -1.35 0.66
C HIS A 141 -5.07 -1.08 1.38
N ALA A 142 -5.11 -0.64 2.63
CA ALA A 142 -3.91 -0.39 3.43
C ALA A 142 -3.10 -1.69 3.66
N LEU A 143 -3.78 -2.79 4.00
CA LEU A 143 -3.14 -4.09 4.16
C LEU A 143 -2.48 -4.55 2.85
N TYR A 144 -3.15 -4.37 1.71
CA TYR A 144 -2.63 -4.74 0.41
C TYR A 144 -1.37 -3.95 0.03
N ILE A 145 -1.40 -2.62 0.11
CA ILE A 145 -0.23 -1.77 -0.20
C ILE A 145 0.92 -2.09 0.76
N SER A 146 0.63 -2.26 2.05
CA SER A 146 1.63 -2.60 3.07
C SER A 146 2.30 -3.93 2.78
N LEU A 147 1.52 -4.97 2.43
CA LEU A 147 2.06 -6.27 2.08
C LEU A 147 2.89 -6.20 0.80
N LEU A 148 2.40 -5.51 -0.23
CA LEU A 148 3.11 -5.37 -1.49
C LEU A 148 4.44 -4.64 -1.30
N TYR A 149 4.47 -3.60 -0.47
CA TYR A 149 5.71 -2.93 -0.07
C TYR A 149 6.70 -3.92 0.56
N CYS A 150 6.26 -4.73 1.53
CA CYS A 150 7.11 -5.75 2.16
C CYS A 150 7.59 -6.83 1.16
N LEU A 151 6.76 -7.21 0.18
CA LEU A 151 7.16 -8.18 -0.84
C LEU A 151 8.34 -7.68 -1.69
N TYR A 152 8.31 -6.41 -2.11
CA TYR A 152 9.41 -5.82 -2.88
C TYR A 152 10.73 -5.83 -2.12
N GLU A 153 10.69 -5.46 -0.86
CA GLU A 153 11.85 -5.40 0.03
C GLU A 153 12.41 -6.80 0.31
N LEU A 154 11.54 -7.76 0.65
CA LEU A 154 11.94 -9.15 0.84
C LEU A 154 12.55 -9.77 -0.42
N ALA A 155 12.01 -9.39 -1.59
CA ALA A 155 12.51 -9.81 -2.89
C ALA A 155 13.79 -9.07 -3.32
N GLU A 156 14.30 -8.11 -2.52
CA GLU A 156 15.47 -7.28 -2.83
C GLU A 156 15.37 -6.67 -4.23
N LYS A 157 14.24 -6.02 -4.51
CA LYS A 157 14.03 -5.24 -5.73
C LYS A 157 13.84 -3.78 -5.36
N GLU A 158 14.19 -2.90 -6.29
CA GLU A 158 13.70 -1.53 -6.24
C GLU A 158 12.17 -1.56 -6.07
N ASN A 159 11.66 -0.69 -5.20
CA ASN A 159 10.31 -0.79 -4.67
C ASN A 159 9.46 0.41 -5.15
N PRO A 160 8.76 0.30 -6.30
CA PRO A 160 7.87 1.35 -6.77
C PRO A 160 6.75 1.67 -5.77
N VAL A 161 6.36 0.71 -4.93
CA VAL A 161 5.29 0.91 -3.93
C VAL A 161 5.70 1.92 -2.87
N SER A 162 6.99 2.21 -2.71
CA SER A 162 7.45 3.34 -1.88
C SER A 162 6.77 4.66 -2.25
N PHE A 163 6.49 4.92 -3.53
CA PHE A 163 5.76 6.12 -3.96
C PHE A 163 4.30 6.12 -3.49
N LEU A 164 3.64 4.95 -3.43
CA LEU A 164 2.30 4.84 -2.85
C LEU A 164 2.33 5.02 -1.33
N LEU A 165 3.40 4.53 -0.69
CA LEU A 165 3.61 4.73 0.74
C LEU A 165 3.85 6.21 1.07
N ASP A 166 4.62 6.94 0.26
CA ASP A 166 4.82 8.39 0.42
C ASP A 166 3.48 9.16 0.39
N ILE A 167 2.51 8.73 -0.43
CA ILE A 167 1.15 9.31 -0.49
C ILE A 167 0.38 9.04 0.80
N LEU A 168 0.42 7.80 1.30
CA LEU A 168 -0.21 7.40 2.56
C LEU A 168 0.42 8.13 3.75
N GLU A 169 1.73 8.33 3.73
CA GLU A 169 2.48 9.10 4.73
C GLU A 169 2.13 10.58 4.73
N ALA A 170 1.75 11.14 3.57
CA ALA A 170 1.16 12.46 3.46
C ALA A 170 -0.31 12.52 3.95
N GLY A 171 -0.90 11.37 4.30
CA GLY A 171 -2.28 11.25 4.76
C GLY A 171 -3.32 11.21 3.64
N ASN A 172 -2.89 11.12 2.38
CA ASN A 172 -3.75 10.98 1.20
C ASN A 172 -3.96 9.50 0.84
N ILE A 173 -4.92 9.21 -0.04
CA ILE A 173 -5.33 7.85 -0.40
C ILE A 173 -5.08 7.62 -1.89
N PRO A 174 -4.13 6.74 -2.24
CA PRO A 174 -3.96 6.28 -3.62
C PRO A 174 -5.02 5.23 -3.94
N LEU A 175 -6.24 5.66 -4.30
CA LEU A 175 -7.40 4.78 -4.41
C LEU A 175 -7.20 3.66 -5.45
N GLY A 176 -6.58 4.00 -6.58
CA GLY A 176 -6.23 3.04 -7.63
C GLY A 176 -6.57 3.54 -9.03
N PRO A 177 -6.16 2.80 -10.06
CA PRO A 177 -6.42 3.16 -11.44
C PRO A 177 -7.74 2.58 -11.97
N ASP A 178 -8.35 3.25 -12.94
CA ASP A 178 -9.45 2.73 -13.78
C ASP A 178 -9.34 3.38 -15.17
N GLY A 179 -9.27 2.56 -16.22
CA GLY A 179 -8.82 3.01 -17.54
C GLY A 179 -7.46 3.73 -17.46
N ASN A 180 -7.43 4.98 -17.93
CA ASN A 180 -6.23 5.85 -17.92
C ASN A 180 -6.23 6.87 -16.76
N ILE A 181 -7.13 6.75 -15.79
CA ILE A 181 -7.21 7.66 -14.64
C ILE A 181 -6.73 6.94 -13.40
N PHE A 182 -5.91 7.60 -12.58
CA PHE A 182 -5.61 7.20 -11.21
C PHE A 182 -6.34 8.12 -10.24
N TYR A 183 -7.14 7.53 -9.36
CA TYR A 183 -7.92 8.28 -8.37
C TYR A 183 -7.10 8.54 -7.10
N LEU A 184 -7.14 9.79 -6.64
CA LEU A 184 -6.60 10.22 -5.36
C LEU A 184 -7.71 10.78 -4.47
N VAL A 185 -7.59 10.55 -3.16
CA VAL A 185 -8.44 11.14 -2.12
C VAL A 185 -7.59 11.87 -1.10
#